data_AF-X0U989-F1
#
_entry.id   AF-X0U989-F1
#
_cell.length_a   1.000
_cell.length_b   1.000
_cell.length_c   1.000
_cell.angle_alpha   90.00
_cell.angle_beta   90.00
_cell.angle_gamma   90.00
#
_symmetry.space_group_name_H-M   'P 1'
#
loop_
_entity.id
_entity.type
_entity.pdbx_description
1 polymer ?
#
loop_
_entity_poly.entity_id
_entity_poly.type
_entity_poly.pdbx_seq_one_letter_code
_entity_poly.pdbx_strand_id
1 'polypeptide(L)'
;AHCATEGGLGEDISDLPVAGFAPEWMSEKALSIGAYFVASGVTTWMGVGSPVAGSEAVTRIITEGWREKVGAAYYFEPDHVKAVKEALEHIDAKRAALKLEEYNPTRYAKSDTYLPGDYASDEEFAAGALSRSK
;
A
#
# COMPACT_ATOMS: atom_id res chain seq x y z
N ALA A 1 5.46 -16.05 -7.25
CA ALA A 1 5.00 -17.37 -6.75
C ALA A 1 5.75 -17.84 -5.50
N HIS A 2 7.02 -18.29 -5.54
CA HIS A 2 7.66 -18.93 -4.36
C HIS A 2 7.62 -18.12 -3.05
N CYS A 3 7.78 -16.78 -3.09
CA CYS A 3 7.72 -15.96 -1.88
C CYS A 3 6.35 -15.97 -1.17
N ALA A 4 5.26 -16.15 -1.92
CA ALA A 4 3.91 -16.23 -1.34
C ALA A 4 3.61 -17.64 -0.84
N THR A 5 3.98 -18.66 -1.61
CA THR A 5 3.68 -20.07 -1.33
C THR A 5 4.55 -20.66 -0.22
N GLU A 6 5.87 -20.38 -0.20
CA GLU A 6 6.77 -20.86 0.87
C GLU A 6 6.53 -20.15 2.20
N GLY A 7 6.10 -18.88 2.15
CA GLY A 7 5.65 -18.13 3.32
C GLY A 7 4.24 -18.51 3.80
N GLY A 8 3.50 -19.29 2.99
CA GLY A 8 2.17 -19.81 3.30
C GLY A 8 1.06 -18.76 3.41
N LEU A 9 1.32 -17.51 3.03
CA LEU A 9 0.38 -16.40 3.24
C LEU A 9 -0.57 -16.19 2.05
N GLY A 10 -0.29 -16.77 0.89
CA GLY A 10 -1.12 -16.66 -0.32
C GLY A 10 -0.56 -17.50 -1.47
N GLU A 11 -1.23 -17.45 -2.63
CA GLU A 11 -0.83 -18.22 -3.82
C GLU A 11 0.02 -17.37 -4.78
N ASP A 12 -0.17 -16.04 -4.76
CA ASP A 12 0.66 -15.08 -5.51
C ASP A 12 1.02 -13.83 -4.68
N ILE A 13 2.00 -13.06 -5.16
CA ILE A 13 2.42 -11.79 -4.55
C ILE A 13 1.23 -10.82 -4.48
N SER A 14 0.31 -10.86 -5.45
CA SER A 14 -0.88 -10.02 -5.44
C SER A 14 -1.83 -10.31 -4.28
N ASP A 15 -1.73 -11.45 -3.61
CA ASP A 15 -2.59 -11.77 -2.47
C ASP A 15 -2.08 -11.12 -1.18
N LEU A 16 -0.79 -10.78 -1.14
CA LEU A 16 -0.13 -10.29 0.05
C LEU A 16 -0.69 -8.91 0.48
N PRO A 17 -0.86 -8.68 1.79
CA PRO A 17 -1.35 -7.41 2.31
C PRO A 17 -0.21 -6.38 2.39
N VAL A 18 0.29 -5.96 1.22
CA VAL A 18 1.42 -5.04 1.06
C VAL A 18 1.08 -3.90 0.10
N ALA A 19 1.76 -2.76 0.27
CA ALA A 19 1.62 -1.59 -0.60
C ALA A 19 3.00 -1.01 -0.94
N GLY A 20 3.17 -0.58 -2.19
CA GLY A 20 4.34 0.16 -2.66
C GLY A 20 4.13 1.67 -2.52
N PHE A 21 5.17 2.40 -2.14
CA PHE A 21 5.14 3.85 -2.04
C PHE A 21 6.41 4.51 -2.59
N ALA A 22 6.23 5.54 -3.41
CA ALA A 22 7.25 6.52 -3.74
C ALA A 22 6.67 7.93 -3.58
N PRO A 23 6.61 8.46 -2.34
CA PRO A 23 5.89 9.70 -2.04
C PRO A 23 6.46 10.93 -2.76
N GLU A 24 7.78 10.96 -2.96
CA GLU A 24 8.50 12.10 -3.54
C GLU A 24 9.33 11.65 -4.75
N TRP A 25 8.72 10.85 -5.63
CA TRP A 25 9.42 10.35 -6.80
C TRP A 25 9.86 11.51 -7.72
N MET A 26 11.06 11.41 -8.28
CA MET A 26 11.63 12.45 -9.13
C MET A 26 12.25 11.92 -10.43
N SER A 27 12.78 10.69 -10.40
CA SER A 27 13.52 10.13 -11.54
C SER A 27 12.73 9.05 -12.28
N GLU A 28 13.05 8.85 -13.56
CA GLU A 28 12.51 7.75 -14.37
C GLU A 28 12.79 6.38 -13.77
N LYS A 29 13.86 6.26 -12.97
CA LYS A 29 14.14 5.05 -12.21
C LYS A 29 13.04 4.75 -11.20
N ALA A 30 12.49 5.76 -10.53
CA ALA A 30 11.38 5.57 -9.60
C ALA A 30 10.09 5.14 -10.30
N LEU A 31 9.81 5.68 -11.50
CA LEU A 31 8.70 5.22 -12.34
C LEU A 31 8.86 3.77 -12.77
N SER A 32 10.08 3.39 -13.17
CA SER A 32 10.41 2.02 -13.56
C SER A 32 10.28 1.06 -12.38
N ILE A 33 10.68 1.50 -11.17
CA ILE A 33 10.52 0.73 -9.93
C ILE A 33 9.04 0.51 -9.61
N GLY A 34 8.24 1.57 -9.62
CA GLY A 34 6.80 1.46 -9.38
C GLY A 34 6.11 0.57 -10.41
N ALA A 35 6.47 0.68 -11.68
CA ALA A 35 5.94 -0.16 -12.74
C ALA A 35 6.26 -1.66 -12.52
N TYR A 36 7.49 -2.02 -12.14
CA TYR A 36 7.79 -3.43 -11.89
C TYR A 36 7.12 -3.94 -10.61
N PHE A 37 6.96 -3.10 -9.57
CA PHE A 37 6.21 -3.47 -8.36
C PHE A 37 4.78 -3.86 -8.73
N VAL A 38 4.11 -3.02 -9.52
CA VAL A 38 2.73 -3.27 -9.97
C VAL A 38 2.67 -4.49 -10.88
N ALA A 39 3.60 -4.63 -11.83
CA ALA A 39 3.68 -5.82 -12.69
C ALA A 39 3.94 -7.11 -11.90
N SER A 40 4.53 -7.01 -10.71
CA SER A 40 4.78 -8.13 -9.80
C SER A 40 3.62 -8.39 -8.82
N GLY A 41 2.52 -7.63 -8.90
CA GLY A 41 1.34 -7.81 -8.04
C GLY A 41 1.27 -6.88 -6.83
N VAL A 42 2.15 -5.88 -6.69
CA VAL A 42 2.11 -4.92 -5.57
C VAL A 42 1.50 -3.59 -6.01
N THR A 43 0.31 -3.27 -5.49
CA THR A 43 -0.32 -1.96 -5.74
C THR A 43 0.56 -0.85 -5.19
N THR A 44 0.83 0.17 -6.02
CA THR A 44 1.83 1.19 -5.72
C THR A 44 1.28 2.60 -5.90
N TRP A 45 1.56 3.48 -4.93
CA TRP A 45 1.24 4.91 -4.96
C TRP A 45 2.49 5.77 -5.16
N MET A 46 2.39 6.68 -6.12
CA MET A 46 3.40 7.68 -6.46
C MET A 46 2.89 9.05 -6.03
N GLY A 47 3.59 9.74 -5.12
CA GLY A 47 3.07 10.96 -4.46
C GLY A 47 3.31 12.28 -5.20
N VAL A 48 3.79 12.21 -6.45
CA VAL A 48 3.99 13.40 -7.31
C VAL A 48 3.16 13.23 -8.58
N GLY A 49 2.83 14.34 -9.26
CA GLY A 49 1.88 14.38 -10.38
C GLY A 49 2.15 13.35 -11.48
N SER A 50 1.08 12.80 -12.06
CA SER A 50 1.18 11.72 -13.04
C SER A 50 1.74 12.19 -14.39
N PRO A 51 2.74 11.49 -14.96
CA PRO A 51 3.22 11.79 -16.31
C PRO A 51 2.20 11.42 -17.41
N VAL A 52 1.13 10.68 -17.05
CA VAL A 52 0.10 10.22 -17.98
C VAL A 52 -1.27 10.87 -17.73
N ALA A 53 -1.34 11.90 -16.86
CA ALA A 53 -2.59 12.57 -16.49
C ALA A 53 -3.39 13.11 -17.70
N GLY A 54 -2.72 13.44 -18.81
CA GLY A 54 -3.36 13.92 -20.03
C GLY A 54 -4.05 12.83 -20.86
N SER A 55 -3.94 11.55 -20.49
CA SER A 55 -4.56 10.44 -21.20
C SER A 55 -5.40 9.59 -20.26
N GLU A 56 -6.72 9.71 -20.37
CA GLU A 56 -7.69 8.89 -19.64
C GLU A 56 -7.51 7.40 -19.97
N ALA A 57 -7.26 7.08 -21.24
CA ALA A 57 -7.03 5.71 -21.68
C ALA A 57 -5.82 5.07 -20.97
N VAL A 58 -4.69 5.79 -20.89
CA VAL A 58 -3.48 5.27 -20.23
C VAL A 58 -3.68 5.20 -18.72
N THR A 59 -4.31 6.22 -18.12
CA THR A 59 -4.68 6.21 -16.69
C THR A 59 -5.51 4.99 -16.35
N ARG A 60 -6.54 4.67 -17.15
CA ARG A 60 -7.39 3.49 -16.97
C ARG A 60 -6.62 2.17 -17.15
N ILE A 61 -5.71 2.10 -18.12
CA ILE A 61 -4.87 0.91 -18.33
C ILE A 61 -4.04 0.60 -17.09
N ILE A 62 -3.33 1.59 -16.53
CA ILE A 62 -2.41 1.35 -15.42
C ILE A 62 -3.12 1.17 -14.07
N THR A 63 -4.39 1.56 -13.96
CA THR A 63 -5.20 1.43 -12.76
C THR A 63 -6.11 0.20 -12.81
N GLU A 64 -7.15 0.23 -13.64
CA GLU A 64 -8.13 -0.86 -13.76
C GLU A 64 -7.58 -2.04 -14.56
N GLY A 65 -7.02 -1.75 -15.74
CA GLY A 65 -6.55 -2.80 -16.66
C GLY A 65 -5.45 -3.66 -16.06
N TRP A 66 -4.50 -3.05 -15.35
CA TRP A 66 -3.45 -3.78 -14.65
C TRP A 66 -3.98 -4.48 -13.40
N ARG A 67 -4.98 -3.92 -12.70
CA ARG A 67 -5.60 -4.64 -11.57
C ARG A 67 -6.23 -5.94 -12.02
N GLU A 68 -6.95 -5.92 -13.14
CA GLU A 68 -7.55 -7.13 -13.72
C GLU A 68 -6.51 -8.14 -14.22
N LYS A 69 -5.39 -7.63 -14.76
CA LYS A 69 -4.39 -8.48 -15.43
C LYS A 69 -3.32 -9.05 -14.50
N VAL A 70 -2.87 -8.28 -13.52
CA VAL A 70 -1.75 -8.62 -12.62
C VAL A 70 -2.10 -8.46 -11.14
N GLY A 71 -3.36 -8.18 -10.80
CA GLY A 71 -3.83 -8.11 -9.41
C GLY A 71 -3.45 -6.83 -8.67
N ALA A 72 -2.83 -5.86 -9.33
CA ALA A 72 -2.35 -4.61 -8.75
C ALA A 72 -2.57 -3.39 -9.65
N ALA A 73 -2.66 -2.21 -9.03
CA ALA A 73 -2.88 -0.93 -9.71
C ALA A 73 -1.72 0.05 -9.47
N TYR A 74 -1.52 0.95 -10.44
CA TYR A 74 -0.53 2.02 -10.34
C TYR A 74 -1.20 3.38 -10.16
N TYR A 75 -1.02 3.98 -8.98
CA TYR A 75 -1.65 5.24 -8.61
C TYR A 75 -0.65 6.39 -8.57
N PHE A 76 -1.12 7.56 -8.98
CA PHE A 76 -0.42 8.83 -8.80
C PHE A 76 -1.33 9.74 -7.98
N GLU A 77 -1.03 9.87 -6.69
CA GLU A 77 -1.88 10.56 -5.71
C GLU A 77 -1.05 11.55 -4.89
N PRO A 78 -1.10 12.86 -5.21
CA PRO A 78 -0.31 13.88 -4.51
C PRO A 78 -0.84 14.20 -3.10
N ASP A 79 -2.09 13.86 -2.76
CA ASP A 79 -2.57 13.96 -1.39
C ASP A 79 -2.07 12.76 -0.56
N HIS A 80 -1.04 13.00 0.24
CA HIS A 80 -0.42 11.96 1.06
C HIS A 80 -1.38 11.35 2.09
N VAL A 81 -2.34 12.11 2.61
CA VAL A 81 -3.32 11.60 3.58
C VAL A 81 -4.26 10.64 2.88
N LYS A 82 -4.71 11.01 1.68
CA LYS A 82 -5.54 10.15 0.84
C LYS A 82 -4.79 8.88 0.44
N ALA A 83 -3.56 8.98 -0.04
CA ALA A 83 -2.76 7.82 -0.46
C ALA A 83 -2.56 6.81 0.69
N VAL A 84 -2.26 7.29 1.90
CA VAL A 84 -2.12 6.42 3.09
C VAL A 84 -3.46 5.75 3.43
N LYS A 85 -4.57 6.50 3.41
CA LYS A 85 -5.91 5.93 3.65
C LYS A 85 -6.24 4.84 2.64
N GLU A 86 -6.07 5.10 1.35
CA GLU A 86 -6.33 4.12 0.28
C GLU A 86 -5.45 2.88 0.42
N ALA A 87 -4.18 3.04 0.77
CA ALA A 87 -3.28 1.91 0.98
C ALA A 87 -3.65 1.06 2.20
N LEU A 88 -4.10 1.67 3.30
CA LEU A 88 -4.65 0.93 4.44
C LEU A 88 -5.93 0.18 4.03
N GLU A 89 -6.77 0.78 3.17
CA GLU A 89 -7.96 0.14 2.55
C GLU A 89 -7.58 -1.09 1.75
N HIS A 90 -6.54 -0.97 0.94
CA HIS A 90 -6.01 -2.06 0.17
C HIS A 90 -5.47 -3.19 1.07
N ILE A 91 -4.65 -2.85 2.07
CA ILE A 91 -4.05 -3.82 2.99
C ILE A 91 -5.14 -4.55 3.78
N ASP A 92 -6.11 -3.85 4.36
CA ASP A 92 -7.21 -4.45 5.12
C ASP A 92 -8.04 -5.41 4.26
N ALA A 93 -8.36 -5.01 3.01
CA ALA A 93 -9.09 -5.86 2.09
C ALA A 93 -8.32 -7.16 1.76
N LYS A 94 -7.01 -7.07 1.56
CA LYS A 94 -6.14 -8.24 1.31
C LYS A 94 -6.05 -9.14 2.56
N ARG A 95 -5.88 -8.56 3.75
CA ARG A 95 -5.90 -9.31 5.02
C ARG A 95 -7.21 -10.09 5.20
N ALA A 96 -8.34 -9.44 4.94
CA ALA A 96 -9.65 -10.07 5.02
C ALA A 96 -9.82 -11.21 4.00
N ALA A 97 -9.36 -11.01 2.76
CA ALA A 97 -9.38 -12.05 1.72
C ALA A 97 -8.56 -13.29 2.13
N LEU A 98 -7.46 -13.08 2.84
CA LEU A 98 -6.60 -14.13 3.41
C LEU A 98 -7.13 -14.70 4.75
N LYS A 99 -8.27 -14.20 5.25
CA LYS A 99 -8.86 -14.60 6.53
C LYS A 99 -7.93 -14.38 7.73
N LEU A 100 -7.07 -13.36 7.65
CA LEU A 100 -6.24 -12.95 8.76
C LEU A 100 -7.09 -12.20 9.80
N GLU A 101 -6.67 -12.26 11.06
CA GLU A 101 -7.30 -11.50 12.13
C GLU A 101 -7.26 -9.99 11.82
N GLU A 102 -8.34 -9.29 12.16
CA GLU A 102 -8.40 -7.84 11.99
C GLU A 102 -7.28 -7.14 12.79
N TYR A 103 -6.73 -6.07 12.23
CA TYR A 103 -5.69 -5.32 12.92
C TYR A 103 -6.27 -4.66 14.17
N ASN A 104 -5.65 -4.92 15.31
CA ASN A 104 -6.01 -4.31 16.58
C ASN A 104 -4.85 -3.42 17.06
N PRO A 105 -5.01 -2.09 17.09
CA PRO A 105 -3.94 -1.16 17.47
C PRO A 105 -3.53 -1.27 18.93
N THR A 106 -4.40 -1.74 19.82
CA THR A 106 -4.14 -1.85 21.26
C THR A 106 -3.66 -3.23 21.66
N ARG A 107 -3.47 -4.15 20.69
CA ARG A 107 -3.07 -5.54 20.97
C ARG A 107 -1.65 -5.64 21.53
N TYR A 108 -0.75 -4.78 21.07
CA TYR A 108 0.66 -4.78 21.44
C TYR A 108 1.01 -3.47 22.13
N ALA A 109 1.94 -3.54 23.09
CA ALA A 109 2.46 -2.36 23.76
C ALA A 109 3.28 -1.48 22.80
N LYS A 110 3.33 -0.17 23.07
CA LYS A 110 4.26 0.74 22.38
C LYS A 110 5.69 0.24 22.58
N SER A 111 6.49 0.25 21.51
CA SER A 111 7.88 -0.20 21.60
C SER A 111 8.71 0.84 22.34
N ASP A 112 9.42 0.43 23.39
CA ASP A 112 10.33 1.30 24.16
C ASP A 112 11.60 1.72 23.37
N THR A 113 11.79 1.17 22.16
CA THR A 113 13.06 1.28 21.41
C THR A 113 12.91 1.80 19.97
N TYR A 114 11.69 1.98 19.46
CA TYR A 114 11.46 2.44 18.08
C TYR A 114 11.22 3.95 18.00
N LEU A 115 12.32 4.70 17.90
CA LEU A 115 12.35 6.16 17.82
C LEU A 115 11.78 6.81 16.53
N PRO A 116 11.68 6.15 15.36
CA PRO A 116 11.08 6.76 14.16
C PRO A 116 9.55 6.90 14.19
N GLY A 117 8.87 6.43 15.25
CA GLY A 117 7.40 6.45 15.38
C GLY A 117 6.86 7.38 16.47
N ASP A 118 7.72 8.11 17.18
CA ASP A 118 7.38 8.85 18.40
C ASP A 118 6.76 10.24 18.15
N TYR A 119 6.22 10.49 16.96
CA TYR A 119 5.47 11.74 16.67
C TYR A 119 4.11 11.78 17.37
N ALA A 120 3.56 10.62 17.72
CA ALA A 120 2.30 10.48 18.44
C ALA A 120 2.57 10.32 19.94
N SER A 121 1.90 11.14 20.75
CA SER A 121 1.83 10.98 22.19
C SER A 121 1.30 9.58 22.57
N ASP A 122 1.57 9.14 23.79
CA ASP A 122 1.06 7.84 24.27
C ASP A 122 -0.48 7.80 24.23
N GLU A 123 -1.15 8.94 24.41
CA GLU A 123 -2.60 9.07 24.24
C GLU A 123 -3.03 8.88 22.79
N GLU A 124 -2.34 9.48 21.81
CA GLU A 124 -2.63 9.31 20.39
C GLU A 124 -2.33 7.88 19.90
N PHE A 125 -1.26 7.26 20.42
CA PHE A 125 -0.94 5.87 20.14
C PHE A 125 -2.00 4.92 20.71
N ALA A 126 -2.40 5.12 21.98
CA ALA A 126 -3.45 4.35 22.64
C ALA A 126 -4.82 4.56 21.98
N ALA A 127 -5.07 5.75 21.42
CA ALA A 127 -6.27 6.05 20.64
C ALA A 127 -6.24 5.45 19.22
N GLY A 128 -5.16 4.76 18.84
CA GLY A 128 -5.01 4.12 17.55
C GLY A 128 -4.96 5.10 16.38
N ALA A 129 -4.21 6.20 16.48
CA ALA A 129 -4.24 7.33 15.54
C ALA A 129 -3.96 7.03 14.04
N LEU A 130 -3.67 5.79 13.66
CA LEU A 130 -3.62 5.33 12.26
C LEU A 130 -4.42 4.03 12.01
N SER A 131 -5.06 3.50 13.04
CA SER A 131 -6.05 2.44 12.97
C SER A 131 -7.40 3.04 12.63
N ARG A 132 -8.12 2.38 11.73
CA ARG A 132 -9.50 2.75 11.38
C ARG A 132 -10.51 2.48 12.47
N SER A 133 -10.11 1.88 13.59
CA SER A 133 -10.95 1.66 14.75
C SER A 133 -11.31 2.99 15.41
N LYS A 134 -12.28 3.70 14.82
CA LYS A 134 -13.14 4.68 15.46
C LYS A 134 -14.58 4.32 15.17
#